data_AF-A0A3Q4GTV9-F1
#
_entry.id   AF-A0A3Q4GTV9-F1
#
_cell.length_a   1.000
_cell.length_b   1.000
_cell.length_c   1.000
_cell.angle_alpha   90.00
_cell.angle_beta   90.00
_cell.angle_gamma   90.00
#
_symmetry.space_group_name_H-M   'P 1'
#
loop_
_entity.id
_entity.type
_entity.pdbx_description
1 polymer ?
#
loop_
_entity_poly.entity_id
_entity_poly.type
_entity_poly.pdbx_seq_one_letter_code
_entity_poly.pdbx_strand_id
1 'polypeptide(L)'
;MSEKEYTLRKEFRVDLLLYVFYRAESCEAVYKKTAIDLADRMRCNFPAFSGNRLNLEQHVLKSLAEKEDFDDFITYITNPRRQTEAFIKAEVEKYIFRDQKDEAVNILKKNVDDIKTTVSQALFTATQKVQNQRGNTEMWLNDFSNVLKDELTIYNIFSENFSDIKDFHFLIEEIQKGFKSITEKMSSLSLDKLKESRLKPEEILIDQLCNCCWVKCPFCAAVCTNTMKAHSPDDHSTPFHRPDGINGYPYRKTKDLSVIFCTTLVRSEGGFYPSSEKAIPYKQYRIAGPPYDTWSITPDRSDLAYWKWFVCQFKTQLENHYGKKFQGSGAIPDLWKYISKEEAIRSLEEMF
;
A
#
# COMPACT_ATOMS: atom_id res chain seq x y z
N MET A 1 48.97 -25.05 21.23
CA MET A 1 47.98 -25.18 20.14
C MET A 1 48.75 -25.56 18.89
N SER A 2 48.36 -26.65 18.24
CA SER A 2 49.00 -27.04 16.98
C SER A 2 48.69 -26.03 15.88
N GLU A 3 49.54 -25.94 14.86
CA GLU A 3 49.33 -25.05 13.71
C GLU A 3 47.98 -25.33 13.03
N LYS A 4 47.55 -26.60 12.98
CA LYS A 4 46.21 -27.01 12.52
C LYS A 4 45.08 -26.46 13.38
N GLU A 5 45.17 -26.55 14.70
CA GLU A 5 44.15 -26.00 15.61
C GLU A 5 44.06 -24.47 15.53
N TYR A 6 45.20 -23.79 15.28
CA TYR A 6 45.23 -22.35 15.08
C TYR A 6 44.48 -21.91 13.82
N THR A 7 44.73 -22.60 12.69
CA THR A 7 44.08 -22.30 11.41
C THR A 7 42.57 -22.57 11.48
N LEU A 8 42.16 -23.75 11.98
CA LEU A 8 40.74 -24.11 12.12
C LEU A 8 39.94 -23.12 12.98
N ARG A 9 40.54 -22.61 14.06
CA ARG A 9 39.89 -21.62 14.93
C ARG A 9 39.64 -20.30 14.21
N LYS A 10 40.53 -19.90 13.31
CA LYS A 10 40.42 -18.64 12.56
C LYS A 10 39.42 -18.75 11.41
N GLU A 11 39.47 -19.85 10.66
CA GLU A 11 38.47 -20.18 9.63
C GLU A 11 37.06 -20.12 10.23
N PHE A 12 36.84 -20.80 11.36
CA PHE A 12 35.54 -20.79 12.04
C PHE A 12 35.06 -19.40 12.46
N ARG A 13 35.96 -18.50 12.90
CA ARG A 13 35.60 -17.12 13.26
C ARG A 13 35.23 -16.29 12.03
N VAL A 14 35.98 -16.42 10.94
CA VAL A 14 35.70 -15.71 9.68
C VAL A 14 34.36 -16.19 9.10
N ASP A 15 34.14 -17.51 9.07
CA ASP A 15 32.88 -18.10 8.62
C ASP A 15 31.69 -17.64 9.46
N LEU A 16 31.83 -17.60 10.79
CA LEU A 16 30.75 -17.16 11.68
C LEU A 16 30.40 -15.69 11.44
N LEU A 17 31.39 -14.82 11.25
CA LEU A 17 31.17 -13.39 10.96
C LEU A 17 30.51 -13.19 9.59
N LEU A 18 30.97 -13.91 8.55
CA LEU A 18 30.38 -13.87 7.21
C LEU A 18 28.95 -14.39 7.21
N TYR A 19 28.70 -15.48 7.93
CA TYR A 19 27.39 -16.10 8.02
C TYR A 19 26.38 -15.24 8.78
N VAL A 20 26.77 -14.68 9.94
CA VAL A 20 25.84 -13.95 10.79
C VAL A 20 25.52 -12.56 10.21
N PHE A 21 26.53 -11.83 9.74
CA PHE A 21 26.36 -10.44 9.32
C PHE A 21 26.07 -10.31 7.83
N TYR A 22 26.89 -10.91 6.96
CA TYR A 22 26.73 -10.69 5.53
C TYR A 22 25.61 -11.51 4.93
N ARG A 23 25.45 -12.78 5.30
CA ARG A 23 24.39 -13.61 4.70
C ARG A 23 23.00 -13.03 4.96
N ALA A 24 22.69 -12.74 6.22
CA ALA A 24 21.37 -12.25 6.61
C ALA A 24 21.07 -10.90 5.94
N GLU A 25 22.03 -9.96 6.00
CA GLU A 25 21.85 -8.62 5.44
C GLU A 25 21.87 -8.61 3.91
N SER A 26 22.62 -9.49 3.24
CA SER A 26 22.55 -9.64 1.78
C SER A 26 21.20 -10.24 1.33
N CYS A 27 20.67 -11.24 2.04
CA CYS A 27 19.34 -11.75 1.73
C CYS A 27 18.26 -10.68 1.96
N GLU A 28 18.35 -9.96 3.07
CA GLU A 28 17.44 -8.86 3.39
C GLU A 28 17.51 -7.73 2.34
N ALA A 29 18.71 -7.35 1.90
CA ALA A 29 18.89 -6.35 0.86
C ALA A 29 18.25 -6.76 -0.47
N VAL A 30 18.41 -8.03 -0.88
CA VAL A 30 17.72 -8.59 -2.05
C VAL A 30 16.20 -8.45 -1.90
N TYR A 31 15.64 -8.81 -0.74
CA TYR A 31 14.19 -8.74 -0.52
C TYR A 31 13.67 -7.30 -0.47
N LYS A 32 14.39 -6.38 0.18
CA LYS A 32 14.06 -4.95 0.19
C LYS A 32 14.05 -4.36 -1.22
N LYS A 33 15.10 -4.63 -2.00
CA LYS A 33 15.20 -4.16 -3.39
C LYS A 33 14.08 -4.75 -4.26
N THR A 34 13.78 -6.04 -4.06
CA THR A 34 12.64 -6.70 -4.72
C THR A 34 11.30 -6.09 -4.34
N ALA A 35 11.11 -5.72 -3.07
CA ALA A 35 9.88 -5.07 -2.61
C ALA A 35 9.69 -3.70 -3.28
N ILE A 36 10.76 -2.90 -3.37
CA ILE A 36 10.77 -1.60 -4.04
C ILE A 36 10.47 -1.76 -5.53
N ASP A 37 11.21 -2.61 -6.23
CA ASP A 37 11.03 -2.82 -7.67
C ASP A 37 9.62 -3.32 -8.01
N LEU A 38 9.04 -4.21 -7.18
CA LEU A 38 7.66 -4.69 -7.36
C LEU A 38 6.65 -3.56 -7.14
N ALA A 39 6.80 -2.78 -6.07
CA ALA A 39 5.94 -1.65 -5.79
C ALA A 39 5.98 -0.63 -6.95
N ASP A 40 7.18 -0.26 -7.41
CA ASP A 40 7.37 0.66 -8.53
C ASP A 40 6.78 0.09 -9.83
N ARG A 41 6.99 -1.21 -10.09
CA ARG A 41 6.43 -1.87 -11.27
C ARG A 41 4.90 -1.81 -11.28
N MET A 42 4.27 -2.12 -10.16
CA MET A 42 2.82 -2.03 -10.03
C MET A 42 2.36 -0.56 -10.11
N ARG A 43 3.09 0.36 -9.49
CA ARG A 43 2.79 1.80 -9.55
C ARG A 43 2.80 2.35 -10.97
N CYS A 44 3.64 1.81 -11.86
CA CYS A 44 3.70 2.21 -13.27
C CYS A 44 2.66 1.50 -14.14
N ASN A 45 2.46 0.19 -13.95
CA ASN A 45 1.79 -0.65 -14.95
C ASN A 45 0.47 -1.27 -14.48
N PHE A 46 0.19 -1.29 -13.18
CA PHE A 46 -1.05 -1.85 -12.66
C PHE A 46 -2.18 -0.81 -12.75
N PRO A 47 -3.25 -1.04 -13.52
CA PRO A 47 -4.26 -0.01 -13.83
C PRO A 47 -4.85 0.69 -12.59
N ALA A 48 -5.09 -0.05 -11.50
CA ALA A 48 -5.64 0.54 -10.28
C ALA A 48 -4.67 1.50 -9.57
N PHE A 49 -3.36 1.32 -9.75
CA PHE A 49 -2.32 2.06 -9.03
C PHE A 49 -1.60 3.09 -9.90
N SER A 50 -1.72 3.02 -11.22
CA SER A 50 -1.02 3.92 -12.15
C SER A 50 -1.68 5.29 -12.34
N GLY A 51 -2.98 5.41 -12.04
CA GLY A 51 -3.73 6.66 -12.12
C GLY A 51 -3.60 7.59 -10.91
N ASN A 52 -4.56 8.50 -10.78
CA ASN A 52 -4.70 9.42 -9.64
C ASN A 52 -5.59 8.80 -8.53
N ARG A 53 -5.83 9.57 -7.46
CA ARG A 53 -6.69 9.13 -6.33
C ARG A 53 -8.09 8.70 -6.77
N LEU A 54 -8.63 9.37 -7.78
CA LEU A 54 -9.96 9.12 -8.33
C LEU A 54 -10.01 7.76 -9.05
N ASN A 55 -9.00 7.45 -9.87
CA ASN A 55 -8.82 6.13 -10.49
C ASN A 55 -8.74 5.01 -9.45
N LEU A 56 -7.96 5.20 -8.39
CA LEU A 56 -7.89 4.22 -7.29
C LEU A 56 -9.27 4.00 -6.66
N GLU A 57 -10.04 5.06 -6.43
CA GLU A 57 -11.38 4.97 -5.87
C GLU A 57 -12.34 4.17 -6.76
N GLN A 58 -12.29 4.38 -8.08
CA GLN A 58 -13.10 3.61 -9.03
C GLN A 58 -12.78 2.12 -8.96
N HIS A 59 -11.49 1.76 -8.93
CA HIS A 59 -11.06 0.37 -8.86
C HIS A 59 -11.44 -0.30 -7.52
N VAL A 60 -11.38 0.44 -6.42
CA VAL A 60 -11.87 -0.04 -5.11
C VAL A 60 -13.37 -0.31 -5.17
N LEU A 61 -14.17 0.62 -5.70
CA LEU A 61 -15.61 0.43 -5.85
C LEU A 61 -15.93 -0.74 -6.78
N LYS A 62 -15.28 -0.83 -7.95
CA LYS A 62 -15.44 -1.96 -8.86
C LYS A 62 -15.15 -3.31 -8.17
N SER A 63 -14.07 -3.39 -7.42
CA SER A 63 -13.70 -4.60 -6.66
C SER A 63 -14.76 -4.97 -5.62
N LEU A 64 -15.32 -3.99 -4.90
CA LEU A 64 -16.41 -4.21 -3.94
C LEU A 64 -17.66 -4.77 -4.64
N ALA A 65 -18.04 -4.20 -5.78
CA ALA A 65 -19.18 -4.70 -6.55
C ALA A 65 -18.95 -6.09 -7.14
N GLU A 66 -17.72 -6.43 -7.54
CA GLU A 66 -17.38 -7.76 -8.02
C GLU A 66 -17.40 -8.81 -6.90
N LYS A 67 -16.93 -8.46 -5.69
CA LYS A 67 -16.90 -9.35 -4.53
C LYS A 67 -18.27 -9.54 -3.89
N GLU A 68 -19.13 -8.52 -3.94
CA GLU A 68 -20.47 -8.50 -3.34
C GLU A 68 -20.48 -8.84 -1.83
N ASP A 69 -19.42 -8.47 -1.13
CA ASP A 69 -19.29 -8.65 0.31
C ASP A 69 -19.80 -7.41 1.06
N PHE A 70 -20.89 -7.57 1.81
CA PHE A 70 -21.53 -6.47 2.52
C PHE A 70 -20.64 -5.85 3.60
N ASP A 71 -19.86 -6.66 4.31
CA ASP A 71 -19.02 -6.18 5.41
C ASP A 71 -17.84 -5.35 4.89
N ASP A 72 -17.31 -5.71 3.72
CA ASP A 72 -16.34 -4.90 2.99
C ASP A 72 -16.94 -3.55 2.54
N PHE A 73 -18.18 -3.54 2.04
CA PHE A 73 -18.90 -2.30 1.72
C PHE A 73 -19.10 -1.43 2.97
N ILE A 74 -19.51 -2.00 4.10
CA ILE A 74 -19.67 -1.27 5.36
C ILE A 74 -18.31 -0.76 5.85
N THR A 75 -17.24 -1.55 5.71
CA THR A 75 -15.88 -1.11 6.04
C THR A 75 -15.46 0.08 5.16
N TYR A 76 -15.75 0.06 3.86
CA TYR A 76 -15.52 1.17 2.95
C TYR A 76 -16.31 2.43 3.34
N ILE A 77 -17.60 2.30 3.65
CA ILE A 77 -18.47 3.44 4.00
C ILE A 77 -18.01 4.09 5.33
N THR A 78 -17.63 3.26 6.30
CA THR A 78 -17.26 3.72 7.65
C THR A 78 -15.81 4.18 7.72
N ASN A 79 -14.88 3.42 7.14
CA ASN A 79 -13.44 3.64 7.12
C ASN A 79 -12.87 3.35 5.71
N PRO A 80 -13.04 4.30 4.75
CA PRO A 80 -12.61 4.11 3.37
C PRO A 80 -11.12 3.83 3.26
N ARG A 81 -10.29 4.46 4.12
CA ARG A 81 -8.84 4.21 4.15
C ARG A 81 -8.51 2.75 4.44
N ARG A 82 -9.13 2.17 5.46
CA ARG A 82 -8.92 0.76 5.83
C ARG A 82 -9.30 -0.17 4.69
N GLN A 83 -10.42 0.09 4.00
CA GLN A 83 -10.81 -0.74 2.86
C GLN A 83 -9.84 -0.58 1.69
N THR A 84 -9.38 0.63 1.39
CA THR A 84 -8.38 0.86 0.33
C THR A 84 -7.06 0.16 0.64
N GLU A 85 -6.60 0.20 1.90
CA GLU A 85 -5.41 -0.55 2.34
C GLU A 85 -5.60 -2.07 2.17
N ALA A 86 -6.78 -2.59 2.49
CA ALA A 86 -7.09 -4.02 2.27
C ALA A 86 -7.13 -4.39 0.78
N PHE A 87 -7.70 -3.52 -0.06
CA PHE A 87 -7.71 -3.68 -1.52
C PHE A 87 -6.27 -3.71 -2.08
N ILE A 88 -5.40 -2.79 -1.67
CA ILE A 88 -4.00 -2.75 -2.10
C ILE A 88 -3.29 -4.05 -1.72
N LYS A 89 -3.43 -4.52 -0.47
CA LYS A 89 -2.84 -5.78 -0.01
C LYS A 89 -3.29 -6.98 -0.86
N ALA A 90 -4.59 -7.07 -1.14
CA ALA A 90 -5.14 -8.17 -1.91
C ALA A 90 -4.65 -8.16 -3.37
N GLU A 91 -4.61 -6.99 -4.02
CA GLU A 91 -4.13 -6.89 -5.41
C GLU A 91 -2.61 -7.10 -5.51
N VAL A 92 -1.83 -6.67 -4.51
CA VAL A 92 -0.39 -6.95 -4.44
C VAL A 92 -0.12 -8.45 -4.29
N GLU A 93 -0.81 -9.12 -3.36
CA GLU A 93 -0.64 -10.57 -3.18
C GLU A 93 -1.02 -11.34 -4.44
N LYS A 94 -2.15 -10.97 -5.05
CA LYS A 94 -2.62 -11.55 -6.32
C LYS A 94 -1.63 -11.31 -7.47
N TYR A 95 -1.10 -10.09 -7.61
CA TYR A 95 -0.12 -9.76 -8.64
C TYR A 95 1.14 -10.62 -8.50
N ILE A 96 1.72 -10.67 -7.30
CA ILE A 96 3.01 -11.32 -7.06
C ILE A 96 2.91 -12.84 -7.11
N PHE A 97 1.87 -13.44 -6.54
CA PHE A 97 1.81 -14.88 -6.32
C PHE A 97 0.91 -15.63 -7.32
N ARG A 98 0.14 -14.91 -8.15
CA ARG A 98 -0.79 -15.52 -9.10
C ARG A 98 -0.69 -14.94 -10.50
N ASP A 99 -0.97 -13.66 -10.67
CA ASP A 99 -1.22 -13.09 -12.01
C ASP A 99 0.08 -12.76 -12.77
N GLN A 100 1.13 -12.29 -12.07
CA GLN A 100 2.42 -11.90 -12.64
C GLN A 100 3.60 -12.56 -11.90
N LYS A 101 3.42 -13.83 -11.51
CA LYS A 101 4.42 -14.58 -10.73
C LYS A 101 5.78 -14.68 -11.42
N ASP A 102 5.80 -14.95 -12.73
CA ASP A 102 7.06 -15.06 -13.47
C ASP A 102 7.83 -13.73 -13.54
N GLU A 103 7.11 -12.62 -13.67
CA GLU A 103 7.70 -11.28 -13.63
C GLU A 103 8.30 -11.00 -12.25
N ALA A 104 7.56 -11.32 -11.17
CA ALA A 104 8.07 -11.17 -9.81
C ALA A 104 9.31 -12.03 -9.55
N VAL A 105 9.36 -13.26 -10.08
CA VAL A 105 10.53 -14.14 -10.00
C VAL A 105 11.72 -13.53 -10.75
N ASN A 106 11.48 -12.94 -11.92
CA ASN A 106 12.54 -12.31 -12.71
C ASN A 106 13.10 -11.05 -12.02
N ILE A 107 12.25 -10.24 -11.37
CA ILE A 107 12.70 -9.11 -10.55
C ILE A 107 13.56 -9.59 -9.38
N LEU A 108 13.13 -10.63 -8.66
CA LEU A 108 13.93 -11.23 -7.58
C LEU A 108 15.30 -11.71 -8.08
N LYS A 109 15.35 -12.45 -9.20
CA LYS A 109 16.59 -12.95 -9.80
C LYS A 109 17.53 -11.81 -10.20
N LYS A 110 17.00 -10.78 -10.85
CA LYS A 110 17.77 -9.58 -11.21
C LYS A 110 18.38 -8.94 -9.96
N ASN A 111 17.60 -8.78 -8.89
CA ASN A 111 18.10 -8.18 -7.65
C ASN A 111 19.11 -9.05 -6.92
N VAL A 112 18.99 -10.38 -7.00
CA VAL A 112 20.03 -11.31 -6.56
C VAL A 112 21.33 -11.06 -7.32
N ASP A 113 21.27 -10.93 -8.65
CA ASP A 113 22.47 -10.75 -9.47
C ASP A 113 23.10 -9.36 -9.33
N ASP A 114 22.29 -8.32 -9.14
CA ASP A 114 22.76 -6.97 -8.80
C ASP A 114 23.55 -6.98 -7.48
N ILE A 115 22.99 -7.57 -6.41
CA ILE A 115 23.66 -7.63 -5.09
C ILE A 115 24.95 -8.46 -5.16
N LYS A 116 24.95 -9.59 -5.88
CA LYS A 116 26.18 -10.37 -6.12
C LYS A 116 27.25 -9.55 -6.83
N THR A 117 26.85 -8.78 -7.83
CA THR A 117 27.75 -7.93 -8.61
C THR A 117 28.36 -6.85 -7.74
N THR A 118 27.54 -6.14 -6.95
CA THR A 118 27.98 -5.11 -6.00
C THR A 118 28.99 -5.68 -4.99
N VAL A 119 28.67 -6.83 -4.37
CA VAL A 119 29.56 -7.48 -3.39
C VAL A 119 30.88 -7.90 -4.03
N SER A 120 30.83 -8.48 -5.24
CA SER A 120 32.03 -8.91 -5.96
C SER A 120 32.92 -7.71 -6.35
N GLN A 121 32.32 -6.62 -6.79
CA GLN A 121 33.03 -5.37 -7.11
C GLN A 121 33.65 -4.73 -5.87
N ALA A 122 32.93 -4.71 -4.74
CA ALA A 122 33.45 -4.21 -3.47
C ALA A 122 34.67 -5.02 -3.01
N LEU A 123 34.57 -6.35 -3.07
CA LEU A 123 35.65 -7.29 -2.72
C LEU A 123 36.88 -7.06 -3.60
N PHE A 124 36.68 -6.95 -4.92
CA PHE A 124 37.78 -6.68 -5.86
C PHE A 124 38.44 -5.33 -5.60
N THR A 125 37.64 -4.26 -5.46
CA THR A 125 38.12 -2.88 -5.30
C THR A 125 38.92 -2.71 -4.00
N ALA A 126 38.39 -3.20 -2.87
CA ALA A 126 39.07 -3.13 -1.59
C ALA A 126 40.40 -3.92 -1.60
N THR A 127 40.40 -5.10 -2.22
CA THR A 127 41.59 -5.97 -2.32
C THR A 127 42.69 -5.33 -3.16
N GLN A 128 42.34 -4.81 -4.35
CA GLN A 128 43.28 -4.10 -5.23
C GLN A 128 43.90 -2.87 -4.55
N LYS A 129 43.10 -2.10 -3.82
CA LYS A 129 43.57 -0.89 -3.14
C LYS A 129 44.61 -1.21 -2.07
N VAL A 130 44.37 -2.23 -1.25
CA VAL A 130 45.34 -2.66 -0.23
C VAL A 130 46.62 -3.23 -0.84
N GLN A 131 46.53 -4.03 -1.91
CA GLN A 131 47.70 -4.56 -2.62
C GLN A 131 48.58 -3.43 -3.19
N ASN A 132 47.97 -2.40 -3.79
CA ASN A 132 48.69 -1.29 -4.41
C ASN A 132 49.32 -0.32 -3.38
N GLN A 133 48.64 -0.11 -2.24
CA GLN A 133 49.08 0.87 -1.23
C GLN A 133 49.87 0.25 -0.07
N ARG A 134 50.12 -1.08 -0.11
CA ARG A 134 50.66 -1.85 1.03
C ARG A 134 49.86 -1.62 2.31
N GLY A 135 48.53 -1.57 2.16
CA GLY A 135 47.59 -1.37 3.26
C GLY A 135 47.52 -2.56 4.21
N ASN A 136 46.74 -2.41 5.28
CA ASN A 136 46.50 -3.47 6.26
C ASN A 136 45.03 -3.95 6.21
N THR A 137 44.70 -4.96 7.01
CA THR A 137 43.35 -5.50 7.15
C THR A 137 42.30 -4.45 7.51
N GLU A 138 42.66 -3.49 8.36
CA GLU A 138 41.74 -2.41 8.78
C GLU A 138 41.38 -1.50 7.61
N MET A 139 42.36 -1.13 6.80
CA MET A 139 42.13 -0.36 5.58
C MET A 139 41.22 -1.13 4.60
N TRP A 140 41.45 -2.44 4.43
CA TRP A 140 40.60 -3.29 3.60
C TRP A 140 39.14 -3.31 4.09
N LEU A 141 38.92 -3.53 5.38
CA LEU A 141 37.58 -3.59 5.99
C LEU A 141 36.83 -2.26 5.86
N ASN A 142 37.52 -1.15 6.08
CA ASN A 142 36.94 0.18 5.91
C ASN A 142 36.53 0.42 4.47
N ASP A 143 37.42 0.13 3.51
CA ASP A 143 37.11 0.32 2.09
C ASP A 143 35.97 -0.59 1.62
N PHE A 144 36.00 -1.86 2.00
CA PHE A 144 34.97 -2.83 1.66
C PHE A 144 33.59 -2.44 2.24
N SER A 145 33.55 -2.09 3.53
CA SER A 145 32.32 -1.66 4.21
C SER A 145 31.79 -0.36 3.64
N ASN A 146 32.67 0.59 3.30
CA ASN A 146 32.28 1.87 2.72
C ASN A 146 31.63 1.72 1.34
N VAL A 147 32.05 0.75 0.53
CA VAL A 147 31.41 0.48 -0.78
C VAL A 147 30.01 -0.13 -0.59
N LEU A 148 29.82 -0.93 0.46
CA LEU A 148 28.58 -1.68 0.66
C LEU A 148 27.56 -0.99 1.56
N LYS A 149 27.94 0.09 2.27
CA LYS A 149 27.09 0.76 3.27
C LYS A 149 25.71 1.20 2.76
N ASP A 150 25.61 1.53 1.48
CA ASP A 150 24.38 2.06 0.87
C ASP A 150 23.46 0.91 0.39
N GLU A 151 23.99 -0.31 0.25
CA GLU A 151 23.29 -1.48 -0.28
C GLU A 151 22.99 -2.51 0.82
N LEU A 152 23.89 -2.67 1.79
CA LEU A 152 23.81 -3.60 2.90
C LEU A 152 23.89 -2.86 4.24
N THR A 153 23.00 -3.18 5.18
CA THR A 153 23.12 -2.69 6.56
C THR A 153 24.21 -3.49 7.27
N ILE A 154 25.47 -3.20 6.95
CA ILE A 154 26.61 -3.84 7.60
C ILE A 154 26.78 -3.20 8.97
N TYR A 155 26.47 -3.96 10.03
CA TYR A 155 26.93 -3.60 11.37
C TYR A 155 28.45 -3.62 11.37
N ASN A 156 29.06 -2.51 11.79
CA ASN A 156 30.51 -2.29 11.80
C ASN A 156 31.27 -3.56 12.17
N ILE A 157 31.89 -4.19 11.18
CA ILE A 157 32.79 -5.30 11.45
C ILE A 157 34.09 -4.67 11.90
N PHE A 158 34.26 -4.62 13.22
CA PHE A 158 35.42 -4.02 13.83
C PHE A 158 36.68 -4.80 13.43
N SER A 159 37.74 -4.07 13.06
CA SER A 159 39.07 -4.63 12.77
C SER A 159 39.61 -5.49 13.93
N GLU A 160 39.17 -5.17 15.15
CA GLU A 160 39.42 -5.91 16.40
C GLU A 160 39.03 -7.40 16.30
N ASN A 161 37.97 -7.72 15.54
CA ASN A 161 37.52 -9.09 15.29
C ASN A 161 38.53 -9.94 14.52
N PHE A 162 39.46 -9.28 13.81
CA PHE A 162 40.50 -9.90 13.00
C PHE A 162 41.92 -9.57 13.48
N SER A 163 42.06 -8.97 14.66
CA SER A 163 43.36 -8.52 15.21
C SER A 163 44.38 -9.66 15.38
N ASP A 164 43.92 -10.90 15.56
CA ASP A 164 44.76 -12.09 15.64
C ASP A 164 45.14 -12.68 14.27
N ILE A 165 44.56 -12.19 13.17
CA ILE A 165 44.85 -12.61 11.79
C ILE A 165 45.95 -11.73 11.19
N LYS A 166 47.18 -12.26 11.22
CA LYS A 166 48.38 -11.56 10.71
C LYS A 166 48.61 -11.75 9.20
N ASP A 167 48.03 -12.80 8.63
CA ASP A 167 48.14 -13.10 7.21
C ASP A 167 46.94 -12.49 6.47
N PHE A 168 47.21 -11.41 5.75
CA PHE A 168 46.21 -10.72 4.95
C PHE A 168 45.72 -11.57 3.78
N HIS A 169 46.59 -12.35 3.15
CA HIS A 169 46.22 -13.21 2.02
C HIS A 169 45.21 -14.28 2.46
N PHE A 170 45.50 -14.94 3.58
CA PHE A 170 44.60 -15.90 4.20
C PHE A 170 43.22 -15.29 4.49
N LEU A 171 43.16 -14.08 5.07
CA LEU A 171 41.89 -13.41 5.35
C LEU A 171 41.05 -13.19 4.09
N ILE A 172 41.67 -12.70 3.01
CA ILE A 172 40.98 -12.44 1.75
C ILE A 172 40.48 -13.75 1.12
N GLU A 173 41.28 -14.82 1.15
CA GLU A 173 40.85 -16.12 0.63
C GLU A 173 39.65 -16.69 1.39
N GLU A 174 39.65 -16.64 2.72
CA GLU A 174 38.52 -17.12 3.53
C GLU A 174 37.26 -16.26 3.30
N ILE A 175 37.42 -14.95 3.19
CA ILE A 175 36.31 -14.05 2.85
C ILE A 175 35.74 -14.37 1.47
N GLN A 176 36.58 -14.58 0.46
CA GLN A 176 36.15 -14.97 -0.89
C GLN A 176 35.39 -16.30 -0.90
N LYS A 177 35.86 -17.30 -0.15
CA LYS A 177 35.17 -18.59 0.01
C LYS A 177 33.80 -18.41 0.67
N GLY A 178 33.72 -17.65 1.75
CA GLY A 178 32.46 -17.37 2.43
C GLY A 178 31.47 -16.62 1.53
N PHE A 179 31.93 -15.63 0.76
CA PHE A 179 31.06 -14.91 -0.19
C PHE A 179 30.55 -15.79 -1.33
N LYS A 180 31.34 -16.76 -1.79
CA LYS A 180 30.88 -17.76 -2.77
C LYS A 180 29.70 -18.57 -2.20
N SER A 181 29.80 -19.01 -0.95
CA SER A 181 28.71 -19.71 -0.25
C SER A 181 27.45 -18.84 -0.10
N ILE A 182 27.62 -17.56 0.27
CA ILE A 182 26.51 -16.59 0.37
C ILE A 182 25.84 -16.39 -1.00
N THR A 183 26.64 -16.30 -2.07
CA THR A 183 26.19 -16.11 -3.45
C THR A 183 25.36 -17.29 -3.95
N GLU A 184 25.81 -18.51 -3.67
CA GLU A 184 25.05 -19.73 -3.95
C GLU A 184 23.73 -19.73 -3.17
N LYS A 185 23.75 -19.30 -1.89
CA LYS A 185 22.54 -19.23 -1.09
C LYS A 185 21.55 -18.18 -1.58
N MET A 186 22.00 -17.00 -1.97
CA MET A 186 21.15 -15.97 -2.57
C MET A 186 20.46 -16.46 -3.84
N SER A 187 21.14 -17.31 -4.62
CA SER A 187 20.56 -17.93 -5.82
C SER A 187 19.41 -18.91 -5.53
N SER A 188 19.29 -19.35 -4.27
CA SER A 188 18.21 -20.24 -3.79
C SER A 188 17.04 -19.48 -3.12
N LEU A 189 17.07 -18.15 -3.12
CA LEU A 189 16.00 -17.35 -2.53
C LEU A 189 14.68 -17.55 -3.30
N SER A 190 13.59 -17.61 -2.56
CA SER A 190 12.24 -17.74 -3.09
C SER A 190 11.42 -16.48 -2.81
N LEU A 191 10.40 -16.23 -3.64
CA LEU A 191 9.43 -15.16 -3.44
C LEU A 191 8.60 -15.35 -2.17
N ASP A 192 8.36 -16.58 -1.73
CA ASP A 192 7.52 -16.84 -0.55
C ASP A 192 8.07 -16.17 0.72
N LYS A 193 9.40 -16.04 0.80
CA LYS A 193 10.11 -15.37 1.88
C LYS A 193 10.09 -13.85 1.79
N LEU A 194 9.60 -13.26 0.69
CA LEU A 194 9.39 -11.82 0.61
C LEU A 194 8.42 -11.34 1.71
N LYS A 195 7.49 -12.19 2.14
CA LYS A 195 6.57 -11.92 3.25
C LYS A 195 7.28 -11.75 4.61
N GLU A 196 8.49 -12.29 4.75
CA GLU A 196 9.35 -12.20 5.94
C GLU A 196 10.29 -10.98 5.90
N SER A 197 10.36 -10.27 4.76
CA SER A 197 11.16 -9.05 4.58
C SER A 197 10.74 -7.96 5.56
N ARG A 198 11.70 -7.13 6.01
CA ARG A 198 11.39 -5.95 6.85
C ARG A 198 10.65 -4.86 6.07
N LEU A 199 10.67 -4.92 4.74
CA LEU A 199 9.97 -4.00 3.85
C LEU A 199 9.13 -4.79 2.84
N LYS A 200 7.85 -4.46 2.72
CA LYS A 200 6.92 -5.18 1.84
C LYS A 200 6.35 -4.28 0.73
N PRO A 201 6.08 -4.84 -0.47
CA PRO A 201 5.53 -4.06 -1.59
C PRO A 201 4.21 -3.36 -1.25
N GLU A 202 3.32 -4.03 -0.51
CA GLU A 202 2.03 -3.46 -0.13
C GLU A 202 2.16 -2.29 0.85
N GLU A 203 3.17 -2.29 1.73
CA GLU A 203 3.41 -1.20 2.68
C GLU A 203 3.91 0.04 1.93
N ILE A 204 4.82 -0.13 0.97
CA ILE A 204 5.29 0.94 0.08
C ILE A 204 4.13 1.54 -0.71
N LEU A 205 3.31 0.70 -1.35
CA LEU A 205 2.17 1.15 -2.14
C LEU A 205 1.11 1.83 -1.29
N ILE A 206 0.84 1.35 -0.07
CA ILE A 206 -0.05 2.02 0.88
C ILE A 206 0.47 3.41 1.21
N ASP A 207 1.75 3.54 1.53
CA ASP A 207 2.35 4.86 1.85
C ASP A 207 2.27 5.81 0.65
N GLN A 208 2.50 5.32 -0.56
CA GLN A 208 2.44 6.12 -1.79
C GLN A 208 1.00 6.52 -2.18
N LEU A 209 0.03 5.58 -2.10
CA LEU A 209 -1.33 5.76 -2.62
C LEU A 209 -2.31 6.31 -1.57
N CYS A 210 -2.09 6.02 -0.29
CA CYS A 210 -2.98 6.42 0.81
C CYS A 210 -2.52 7.69 1.53
N ASN A 211 -1.39 8.31 1.13
CA ASN A 211 -1.01 9.64 1.60
C ASN A 211 -1.79 10.77 0.89
N CYS A 212 -3.11 10.71 1.01
CA CYS A 212 -4.07 11.59 0.36
C CYS A 212 -5.18 12.02 1.33
N CYS A 213 -6.18 12.76 0.85
CA CYS A 213 -7.29 13.21 1.68
C CYS A 213 -8.27 12.05 1.97
N TRP A 214 -8.67 11.92 3.23
CA TRP A 214 -9.65 10.93 3.70
C TRP A 214 -10.87 11.55 4.36
N VAL A 215 -11.05 12.88 4.24
CA VAL A 215 -12.23 13.58 4.76
C VAL A 215 -13.47 13.07 4.01
N LYS A 216 -14.56 12.88 4.74
CA LYS A 216 -15.83 12.35 4.21
C LYS A 216 -16.88 13.45 4.10
N CYS A 217 -17.72 13.33 3.07
CA CYS A 217 -18.84 14.22 2.83
C CYS A 217 -19.78 14.16 4.04
N PRO A 218 -20.18 15.31 4.61
CA PRO A 218 -20.98 15.31 5.83
C PRO A 218 -22.40 14.75 5.65
N PHE A 219 -22.90 14.70 4.41
CA PHE A 219 -24.23 14.14 4.13
C PHE A 219 -24.19 12.64 3.82
N CYS A 220 -23.34 12.21 2.88
CA CYS A 220 -23.37 10.84 2.37
C CYS A 220 -22.16 9.98 2.77
N ALA A 221 -21.20 10.56 3.51
CA ALA A 221 -19.95 9.94 3.90
C ALA A 221 -19.01 9.52 2.74
N ALA A 222 -19.29 9.92 1.49
CA ALA A 222 -18.37 9.70 0.36
C ALA A 222 -17.01 10.38 0.62
N VAL A 223 -15.92 9.70 0.28
CA VAL A 223 -14.57 10.19 0.57
C VAL A 223 -14.10 11.20 -0.47
N CYS A 224 -13.37 12.22 -0.03
CA CYS A 224 -12.70 13.17 -0.92
C CYS A 224 -11.74 12.45 -1.88
N THR A 225 -11.72 12.84 -3.15
CA THR A 225 -10.85 12.25 -4.16
C THR A 225 -9.63 13.11 -4.48
N ASN A 226 -9.31 14.10 -3.62
CA ASN A 226 -8.11 14.93 -3.77
C ASN A 226 -6.85 14.13 -3.39
N THR A 227 -5.85 14.19 -4.27
CA THR A 227 -4.56 13.48 -4.10
C THR A 227 -3.73 14.04 -2.94
N MET A 228 -3.90 15.31 -2.57
CA MET A 228 -3.14 15.93 -1.47
C MET A 228 -3.84 15.70 -0.12
N LYS A 229 -3.10 15.29 0.92
CA LYS A 229 -3.65 15.05 2.26
C LYS A 229 -4.19 16.30 2.95
N ALA A 230 -3.43 17.39 2.89
CA ALA A 230 -3.82 18.70 3.41
C ALA A 230 -3.91 19.66 2.23
N HIS A 231 -5.12 19.89 1.75
CA HIS A 231 -5.37 20.67 0.53
C HIS A 231 -6.22 21.92 0.80
N SER A 232 -6.25 22.39 2.06
CA SER A 232 -6.78 23.72 2.37
C SER A 232 -5.92 24.77 1.64
N PRO A 233 -6.52 25.80 1.00
CA PRO A 233 -7.90 26.25 1.12
C PRO A 233 -8.91 25.63 0.13
N ASP A 234 -8.51 24.67 -0.70
CA ASP A 234 -9.41 24.05 -1.68
C ASP A 234 -10.46 23.17 -0.99
N ASP A 235 -11.69 23.26 -1.47
CA ASP A 235 -12.81 22.46 -0.96
C ASP A 235 -12.61 20.97 -1.19
N HIS A 236 -13.14 20.16 -0.27
CA HIS A 236 -13.32 18.73 -0.47
C HIS A 236 -14.40 18.46 -1.52
N SER A 237 -14.16 17.50 -2.41
CA SER A 237 -15.13 17.09 -3.43
C SER A 237 -14.93 15.63 -3.82
N THR A 238 -15.97 15.04 -4.39
CA THR A 238 -15.93 13.69 -4.97
C THR A 238 -17.06 13.52 -5.98
N PRO A 239 -16.83 12.85 -7.11
CA PRO A 239 -17.91 12.46 -8.02
C PRO A 239 -18.74 11.30 -7.46
N PHE A 240 -18.23 10.54 -6.49
CA PHE A 240 -18.86 9.30 -6.01
C PHE A 240 -19.86 9.52 -4.88
N HIS A 241 -20.59 10.63 -4.93
CA HIS A 241 -21.68 10.92 -4.00
C HIS A 241 -22.76 9.82 -4.06
N ARG A 242 -23.45 9.64 -2.93
CA ARG A 242 -24.39 8.52 -2.73
C ARG A 242 -25.58 8.92 -1.87
N PRO A 243 -26.65 8.08 -1.80
CA PRO A 243 -27.74 8.29 -0.85
C PRO A 243 -27.23 8.37 0.59
N ASP A 244 -27.73 9.33 1.35
CA ASP A 244 -27.39 9.51 2.77
C ASP A 244 -27.87 8.37 3.67
N GLY A 245 -28.96 7.68 3.30
CA GLY A 245 -29.42 6.48 4.01
C GLY A 245 -28.48 5.28 3.93
N ILE A 246 -27.51 5.25 3.00
CA ILE A 246 -26.42 4.26 3.00
C ILE A 246 -25.56 4.41 4.26
N ASN A 247 -25.46 5.61 4.82
CA ASN A 247 -24.79 5.88 6.09
C ASN A 247 -25.76 5.79 7.29
N GLY A 248 -26.92 5.17 7.10
CA GLY A 248 -27.93 4.97 8.13
C GLY A 248 -28.79 6.21 8.41
N TYR A 249 -28.73 7.27 7.60
CA TYR A 249 -29.52 8.48 7.84
C TYR A 249 -31.02 8.24 7.54
N PRO A 250 -31.93 8.45 8.51
CA PRO A 250 -33.37 8.30 8.28
C PRO A 250 -34.05 9.64 7.94
N TYR A 251 -35.25 9.58 7.38
CA TYR A 251 -36.15 10.72 7.39
C TYR A 251 -36.46 11.15 8.82
N ARG A 252 -36.51 12.47 9.05
CA ARG A 252 -36.69 13.06 10.38
C ARG A 252 -37.92 12.49 11.08
N LYS A 253 -37.75 12.07 12.34
CA LYS A 253 -38.78 11.48 13.21
C LYS A 253 -39.35 10.14 12.72
N THR A 254 -38.70 9.48 11.77
CA THR A 254 -39.08 8.14 11.29
C THR A 254 -37.92 7.15 11.43
N LYS A 255 -38.19 5.88 11.13
CA LYS A 255 -37.15 4.85 10.92
C LYS A 255 -36.93 4.56 9.42
N ASP A 256 -37.40 5.44 8.56
CA ASP A 256 -37.36 5.23 7.12
C ASP A 256 -36.01 5.72 6.58
N LEU A 257 -35.16 4.83 6.08
CA LEU A 257 -33.85 5.18 5.51
C LEU A 257 -34.03 6.03 4.25
N SER A 258 -33.23 7.08 4.12
CA SER A 258 -33.30 7.94 2.94
C SER A 258 -32.65 7.31 1.70
N VAL A 259 -33.25 7.56 0.54
CA VAL A 259 -32.73 7.13 -0.78
C VAL A 259 -32.25 8.32 -1.61
N ILE A 260 -32.18 9.52 -1.01
CA ILE A 260 -31.87 10.76 -1.72
C ILE A 260 -30.36 11.00 -1.73
N PHE A 261 -29.80 11.21 -2.92
CA PHE A 261 -28.39 11.58 -3.09
C PHE A 261 -28.14 12.97 -2.52
N CYS A 262 -26.98 13.19 -1.90
CA CYS A 262 -26.66 14.51 -1.36
C CYS A 262 -26.58 15.61 -2.44
N THR A 263 -26.22 15.26 -3.68
CA THR A 263 -26.26 16.16 -4.85
C THR A 263 -27.69 16.57 -5.25
N THR A 264 -28.70 15.76 -4.88
CA THR A 264 -30.12 16.11 -4.96
C THR A 264 -30.59 16.90 -3.73
N LEU A 265 -30.06 16.59 -2.54
CA LEU A 265 -30.39 17.34 -1.32
C LEU A 265 -30.02 18.82 -1.47
N VAL A 266 -28.79 19.13 -1.89
CA VAL A 266 -28.27 20.52 -2.02
C VAL A 266 -28.97 21.38 -3.08
N ARG A 267 -29.90 20.83 -3.86
CA ARG A 267 -30.78 21.60 -4.77
C ARG A 267 -32.25 21.61 -4.33
N SER A 268 -32.60 20.81 -3.34
CA SER A 268 -33.99 20.70 -2.87
C SER A 268 -34.40 21.91 -2.02
N GLU A 269 -35.70 22.09 -1.82
CA GLU A 269 -36.22 23.04 -0.82
C GLU A 269 -36.18 22.47 0.61
N GLY A 270 -35.62 21.27 0.79
CA GLY A 270 -35.47 20.65 2.10
C GLY A 270 -34.40 21.32 2.96
N GLY A 271 -34.32 20.88 4.21
CA GLY A 271 -33.27 21.30 5.13
C GLY A 271 -32.76 20.16 6.02
N PHE A 272 -31.59 20.39 6.62
CA PHE A 272 -30.94 19.50 7.57
C PHE A 272 -30.69 20.19 8.90
N TYR A 273 -30.28 19.40 9.88
CA TYR A 273 -30.10 19.83 11.27
C TYR A 273 -28.69 19.43 11.71
N PRO A 274 -27.69 20.30 11.54
CA PRO A 274 -26.30 19.94 11.85
C PRO A 274 -26.06 19.71 13.34
N SER A 275 -26.74 20.46 14.21
CA SER A 275 -26.55 20.39 15.68
C SER A 275 -27.57 21.23 16.48
N SER A 276 -28.61 21.76 15.85
CA SER A 276 -29.65 22.57 16.49
C SER A 276 -31.06 22.09 16.10
N GLU A 277 -32.09 22.57 16.79
CA GLU A 277 -33.48 22.34 16.37
C GLU A 277 -33.85 23.10 15.10
N LYS A 278 -33.04 24.10 14.71
CA LYS A 278 -33.28 24.94 13.53
C LYS A 278 -32.78 24.24 12.28
N ALA A 279 -33.68 24.14 11.30
CA ALA A 279 -33.35 23.64 9.97
C ALA A 279 -32.47 24.65 9.24
N ILE A 280 -31.40 24.18 8.60
CA ILE A 280 -30.65 24.93 7.59
C ILE A 280 -31.08 24.38 6.23
N PRO A 281 -31.49 25.24 5.28
CA PRO A 281 -31.78 24.81 3.92
C PRO A 281 -30.57 24.10 3.30
N TYR A 282 -30.78 22.96 2.66
CA TYR A 282 -29.68 22.22 2.02
C TYR A 282 -28.95 23.05 0.99
N LYS A 283 -29.64 23.95 0.25
CA LYS A 283 -29.03 24.89 -0.70
C LYS A 283 -28.03 25.86 -0.08
N GLN A 284 -28.13 26.08 1.23
CA GLN A 284 -27.27 26.99 1.98
C GLN A 284 -26.38 26.23 2.97
N TYR A 285 -26.12 24.93 2.73
CA TYR A 285 -25.42 24.07 3.70
C TYR A 285 -24.11 24.66 4.25
N ARG A 286 -23.39 25.43 3.46
CA ARG A 286 -22.13 26.07 3.88
C ARG A 286 -22.29 27.04 5.05
N ILE A 287 -23.47 27.64 5.27
CA ILE A 287 -23.69 28.51 6.44
C ILE A 287 -23.70 27.73 7.77
N ALA A 288 -23.80 26.40 7.72
CA ALA A 288 -23.72 25.54 8.89
C ALA A 288 -22.31 25.52 9.53
N GLY A 289 -21.29 26.04 8.83
CA GLY A 289 -19.90 25.97 9.26
C GLY A 289 -19.32 24.56 9.15
N PRO A 290 -18.17 24.29 9.78
CA PRO A 290 -17.50 23.00 9.67
C PRO A 290 -18.36 21.83 10.17
N PRO A 291 -18.34 20.66 9.47
CA PRO A 291 -17.54 20.35 8.27
C PRO A 291 -18.26 20.66 6.93
N TYR A 292 -19.35 21.43 6.92
CA TYR A 292 -20.18 21.64 5.72
C TYR A 292 -19.64 22.73 4.79
N ASP A 293 -19.02 23.76 5.35
CA ASP A 293 -18.49 24.91 4.62
C ASP A 293 -17.27 24.61 3.73
N THR A 294 -16.50 23.57 4.07
CA THR A 294 -15.31 23.11 3.34
C THR A 294 -15.58 22.03 2.28
N TRP A 295 -16.86 21.74 2.00
CA TRP A 295 -17.25 20.78 0.96
C TRP A 295 -17.86 21.49 -0.24
N SER A 296 -17.46 21.06 -1.43
CA SER A 296 -18.11 21.40 -2.69
C SER A 296 -18.90 20.22 -3.21
N ILE A 297 -20.22 20.26 -2.98
CA ILE A 297 -21.17 19.26 -3.46
C ILE A 297 -21.88 19.83 -4.69
N THR A 298 -21.48 19.36 -5.87
CA THR A 298 -22.03 19.83 -7.14
C THR A 298 -23.45 19.28 -7.34
N PRO A 299 -24.43 20.10 -7.75
CA PRO A 299 -25.77 19.65 -8.09
C PRO A 299 -25.83 19.10 -9.53
N ASP A 300 -24.87 18.27 -9.91
CA ASP A 300 -24.68 17.76 -11.29
C ASP A 300 -25.54 16.54 -11.65
N ARG A 301 -26.30 15.98 -10.70
CA ARG A 301 -27.06 14.71 -10.84
C ARG A 301 -26.11 13.51 -10.97
N SER A 302 -25.02 13.48 -10.20
CA SER A 302 -24.27 12.26 -9.91
C SER A 302 -25.15 11.24 -9.17
N ASP A 303 -26.21 10.76 -9.84
CA ASP A 303 -27.18 9.76 -9.39
C ASP A 303 -26.67 8.39 -9.84
N LEU A 304 -25.43 8.08 -9.43
CA LEU A 304 -24.68 6.92 -9.87
C LEU A 304 -25.50 5.64 -9.76
N ALA A 305 -25.66 4.93 -10.88
CA ALA A 305 -26.34 3.64 -10.94
C ALA A 305 -25.71 2.66 -9.94
N TYR A 306 -24.39 2.78 -9.72
CA TYR A 306 -23.65 2.05 -8.70
C TYR A 306 -24.33 2.02 -7.33
N TRP A 307 -24.66 3.18 -6.76
CA TRP A 307 -25.20 3.27 -5.41
C TRP A 307 -26.68 2.87 -5.35
N LYS A 308 -27.41 3.01 -6.46
CA LYS A 308 -28.79 2.54 -6.60
C LYS A 308 -28.85 1.02 -6.60
N TRP A 309 -27.96 0.39 -7.37
CA TRP A 309 -27.75 -1.05 -7.38
C TRP A 309 -27.34 -1.56 -6.00
N PHE A 310 -26.35 -0.94 -5.35
CA PHE A 310 -25.92 -1.32 -4.00
C PHE A 310 -27.08 -1.33 -2.99
N VAL A 311 -27.91 -0.28 -2.98
CA VAL A 311 -29.08 -0.21 -2.08
C VAL A 311 -30.08 -1.32 -2.37
N CYS A 312 -30.32 -1.65 -3.64
CA CYS A 312 -31.23 -2.74 -4.00
C CYS A 312 -30.65 -4.11 -3.61
N GLN A 313 -29.37 -4.33 -3.92
CA GLN A 313 -28.70 -5.60 -3.71
C GLN A 313 -28.57 -5.92 -2.22
N PHE A 314 -28.17 -4.94 -1.42
CA PHE A 314 -27.90 -5.10 0.01
C PHE A 314 -29.03 -4.57 0.90
N LYS A 315 -30.25 -4.41 0.36
CA LYS A 315 -31.39 -3.82 1.09
C LYS A 315 -31.59 -4.43 2.47
N THR A 316 -31.77 -5.74 2.53
CA THR A 316 -32.06 -6.46 3.78
C THR A 316 -30.92 -6.33 4.78
N GLN A 317 -29.66 -6.40 4.32
CA GLN A 317 -28.48 -6.26 5.16
C GLN A 317 -28.35 -4.83 5.72
N LEU A 318 -28.58 -3.80 4.90
CA LEU A 318 -28.61 -2.40 5.35
C LEU A 318 -29.70 -2.15 6.39
N GLU A 319 -30.91 -2.66 6.14
CA GLU A 319 -32.04 -2.52 7.06
C GLU A 319 -31.73 -3.16 8.42
N ASN A 320 -31.13 -4.35 8.42
CA ASN A 320 -30.74 -5.06 9.63
C ASN A 320 -29.59 -4.36 10.35
N HIS A 321 -28.54 -3.94 9.61
CA HIS A 321 -27.37 -3.27 10.16
C HIS A 321 -27.74 -1.98 10.91
N TYR A 322 -28.68 -1.20 10.37
CA TYR A 322 -29.12 0.06 10.99
C TYR A 322 -30.37 -0.06 11.87
N GLY A 323 -31.07 -1.21 11.87
CA GLY A 323 -32.36 -1.37 12.56
C GLY A 323 -33.45 -0.45 12.01
N LYS A 324 -33.42 -0.16 10.71
CA LYS A 324 -34.26 0.81 9.99
C LYS A 324 -34.79 0.19 8.69
N LYS A 325 -35.71 0.85 7.98
CA LYS A 325 -36.39 0.26 6.81
C LYS A 325 -36.41 1.21 5.60
N PHE A 326 -36.28 0.67 4.40
CA PHE A 326 -36.55 1.40 3.17
C PHE A 326 -38.05 1.28 2.83
N GLN A 327 -38.84 2.18 3.42
CA GLN A 327 -40.30 2.20 3.36
C GLN A 327 -40.81 3.65 3.44
N GLY A 328 -42.11 3.86 3.23
CA GLY A 328 -42.72 5.19 3.40
C GLY A 328 -42.04 6.24 2.52
N SER A 329 -41.57 7.32 3.12
CA SER A 329 -40.81 8.36 2.40
C SER A 329 -39.46 7.89 1.86
N GLY A 330 -38.92 6.81 2.41
CA GLY A 330 -37.68 6.15 2.00
C GLY A 330 -37.88 4.88 1.17
N ALA A 331 -39.06 4.70 0.57
CA ALA A 331 -39.29 3.57 -0.33
C ALA A 331 -38.33 3.65 -1.53
N ILE A 332 -37.60 2.56 -1.78
CA ILE A 332 -36.69 2.45 -2.94
C ILE A 332 -37.52 2.52 -4.23
N PRO A 333 -37.21 3.42 -5.18
CA PRO A 333 -37.90 3.50 -6.45
C PRO A 333 -37.82 2.18 -7.23
N ASP A 334 -38.94 1.73 -7.81
CA ASP A 334 -39.00 0.44 -8.53
C ASP A 334 -37.99 0.35 -9.67
N LEU A 335 -37.69 1.47 -10.34
CA LEU A 335 -36.71 1.52 -11.42
C LEU A 335 -35.30 1.08 -10.99
N TRP A 336 -34.93 1.25 -9.71
CA TRP A 336 -33.59 0.87 -9.24
C TRP A 336 -33.39 -0.66 -9.25
N LYS A 337 -34.48 -1.43 -9.15
CA LYS A 337 -34.44 -2.90 -9.15
C LYS A 337 -34.01 -3.50 -10.49
N TYR A 338 -34.05 -2.70 -11.56
CA TYR A 338 -33.66 -3.14 -12.91
C TYR A 338 -32.22 -2.77 -13.27
N ILE A 339 -31.50 -2.07 -12.38
CA ILE A 339 -30.10 -1.73 -12.60
C ILE A 339 -29.27 -2.99 -12.38
N SER A 340 -28.57 -3.42 -13.43
CA SER A 340 -27.66 -4.57 -13.37
C SER A 340 -26.34 -4.21 -12.66
N LYS A 341 -25.61 -5.22 -12.20
CA LYS A 341 -24.26 -5.03 -11.65
C LYS A 341 -23.31 -4.46 -12.70
N GLU A 342 -23.44 -4.91 -13.94
CA GLU A 342 -22.61 -4.46 -15.07
C GLU A 342 -22.87 -2.97 -15.37
N GLU A 343 -24.13 -2.54 -15.35
CA GLU A 343 -24.51 -1.13 -15.47
C GLU A 343 -24.02 -0.31 -14.28
N ALA A 344 -24.13 -0.84 -13.06
CA ALA A 344 -23.61 -0.22 -11.86
C ALA A 344 -22.10 0.03 -11.96
N ILE A 345 -21.31 -0.96 -12.36
CA ILE A 345 -19.87 -0.83 -12.56
C ILE A 345 -19.56 0.14 -13.70
N ARG A 346 -20.25 0.03 -14.85
CA ARG A 346 -20.05 0.94 -15.99
C ARG A 346 -20.33 2.40 -15.63
N SER A 347 -21.30 2.66 -14.75
CA SER A 347 -21.59 4.03 -14.29
C SER A 347 -20.43 4.69 -13.53
N LEU A 348 -19.45 3.92 -13.03
CA LEU A 348 -18.23 4.48 -12.45
C LEU A 348 -17.28 5.03 -13.53
N GLU A 349 -17.32 4.46 -14.73
CA GLU A 349 -16.46 4.81 -15.87
C GLU A 349 -17.03 6.00 -16.66
N GLU A 350 -18.36 6.13 -16.72
CA GLU A 350 -19.09 7.20 -17.43
C GLU A 350 -19.00 8.58 -16.75
N MET A 351 -18.32 8.70 -15.60
CA MET A 351 -18.06 9.97 -14.92
C MET A 351 -16.96 10.83 -15.60
N PHE A 352 -16.45 10.40 -16.76
CA PHE A 352 -15.29 10.97 -17.47
C PHE A 352 -15.55 11.19 -18.95
#